data_AF-A0A6P4A0Z2-F1
#
_entry.id   AF-A0A6P4A0Z2-F1
#
_cell.length_a   1.000
_cell.length_b   1.000
_cell.length_c   1.000
_cell.angle_alpha   90.00
_cell.angle_beta   90.00
_cell.angle_gamma   90.00
#
_symmetry.space_group_name_H-M   'P 1'
#
loop_
_entity.id
_entity.type
_entity.pdbx_description
1 polymer ?
#
loop_
_entity_poly.entity_id
_entity_poly.type
_entity_poly.pdbx_seq_one_letter_code
_entity_poly.pdbx_strand_id
1 'polypeptide(L)'
;MNAEYIRSVADLMVIKGRPGDKLSGNYIVSDITRTGLEDVDSGWGLPEYAGPPMTFPYLGYNVHYKNKGNDGILVLICQPLLAMERLKEGLGGELLVDCNGEGVLFIEAEADVSFEQLGHPIEPPLPYIDKILGNFPSYDGVLGCPLLLIQVIRMSCGGFILAINFNHAMFDGFGPSQFLNTRGEMAKGVEKPSIQPVWQRELLNARNPPRITQIHHEYLPEATDIDHQNFHQTEAVNRSFFLGPDQISAIRNHLPPHLLNCTTRFELLTACMWKCRTLVLDMDPEEVVQVSCVFNGRHKNIINDLSLPLGYCGNVVSHSSAARSLEFYAKSRWNMH
;
A
#
# COMPACT_ATOMS: atom_id res chain seq x y z
N MET A 1 13.94 1.90 10.50
CA MET A 1 13.22 0.89 11.30
C MET A 1 14.05 -0.40 11.37
N ASN A 2 13.91 -1.22 12.41
CA ASN A 2 14.64 -2.49 12.59
C ASN A 2 13.73 -3.57 13.23
N ALA A 3 14.26 -4.77 13.47
CA ALA A 3 13.49 -5.87 14.07
C ALA A 3 12.97 -5.56 15.49
N GLU A 4 13.73 -4.84 16.31
CA GLU A 4 13.30 -4.45 17.66
C GLU A 4 12.12 -3.49 17.64
N TYR A 5 12.05 -2.60 16.65
CA TYR A 5 10.88 -1.75 16.42
C TYR A 5 9.62 -2.59 16.17
N ILE A 6 9.71 -3.59 15.27
CA ILE A 6 8.58 -4.48 14.94
C ILE A 6 8.13 -5.27 16.18
N ARG A 7 9.05 -5.79 17.00
CA ARG A 7 8.69 -6.43 18.29
C ARG A 7 8.04 -5.45 19.26
N SER A 8 8.53 -4.22 19.33
CA SER A 8 7.94 -3.16 20.17
C SER A 8 6.52 -2.77 19.71
N VAL A 9 6.21 -2.86 18.41
CA VAL A 9 4.84 -2.66 17.89
C VAL A 9 3.93 -3.80 18.34
N ALA A 10 4.35 -5.06 18.16
CA ALA A 10 3.56 -6.22 18.60
C ALA A 10 3.24 -6.16 20.10
N ASP A 11 4.21 -5.79 20.93
CA ASP A 11 4.03 -5.60 22.37
C ASP A 11 3.09 -4.43 22.71
N LEU A 12 3.15 -3.31 21.96
CA LEU A 12 2.22 -2.19 22.12
C LEU A 12 0.78 -2.67 21.91
N MET A 13 0.52 -3.40 20.83
CA MET A 13 -0.83 -3.89 20.47
C MET A 13 -1.43 -4.79 21.56
N VAL A 14 -0.61 -5.62 22.20
CA VAL A 14 -1.05 -6.48 23.31
C VAL A 14 -1.23 -5.71 24.63
N ILE A 15 -0.38 -4.71 24.92
CA ILE A 15 -0.43 -3.94 26.17
C ILE A 15 -1.53 -2.87 26.16
N LYS A 16 -1.80 -2.25 25.01
CA LYS A 16 -2.69 -1.10 24.86
C LYS A 16 -4.00 -1.40 24.12
N GLY A 17 -4.16 -2.62 23.62
CA GLY A 17 -5.09 -2.88 22.51
C GLY A 17 -4.53 -2.29 21.21
N ARG A 18 -5.26 -2.47 20.11
CA ARG A 18 -4.91 -1.87 18.82
C ARG A 18 -5.27 -0.37 18.83
N PRO A 19 -4.30 0.57 18.88
CA PRO A 19 -4.62 1.99 18.89
C PRO A 19 -5.14 2.43 17.52
N GLY A 20 -5.91 3.51 17.50
CA GLY A 20 -6.25 4.19 16.24
C GLY A 20 -5.01 4.77 15.57
N ASP A 21 -4.93 4.62 14.24
CA ASP A 21 -3.98 5.37 13.43
C ASP A 21 -4.37 6.86 13.46
N LYS A 22 -3.39 7.77 13.51
CA LYS A 22 -3.68 9.20 13.35
C LYS A 22 -4.05 9.47 11.88
N LEU A 23 -5.32 9.77 11.59
CA LEU A 23 -5.80 10.01 10.23
C LEU A 23 -5.79 11.51 9.89
N SER A 24 -6.26 12.36 10.81
CA SER A 24 -6.23 13.82 10.62
C SER A 24 -4.82 14.36 10.42
N GLY A 25 -4.65 15.19 9.38
CA GLY A 25 -3.38 15.82 9.00
C GLY A 25 -2.26 14.87 8.58
N ASN A 26 -2.52 13.56 8.50
CA ASN A 26 -1.52 12.56 8.11
C ASN A 26 -1.53 12.36 6.58
N TYR A 27 -0.36 12.01 6.04
CA TYR A 27 -0.17 11.56 4.67
C TYR A 27 0.64 10.27 4.72
N ILE A 28 -0.03 9.14 4.49
CA ILE A 28 0.59 7.82 4.49
C ILE A 28 1.16 7.56 3.09
N VAL A 29 2.39 7.10 2.97
CA VAL A 29 3.02 6.79 1.68
C VAL A 29 3.62 5.40 1.68
N SER A 30 3.28 4.60 0.67
CA SER A 30 3.82 3.26 0.45
C SER A 30 4.65 3.19 -0.83
N ASP A 31 5.88 2.68 -0.71
CA ASP A 31 6.73 2.37 -1.86
C ASP A 31 6.49 0.91 -2.28
N ILE A 32 5.87 0.73 -3.45
CA ILE A 32 5.61 -0.58 -4.03
C ILE A 32 6.40 -0.82 -5.32
N THR A 33 7.37 0.06 -5.64
CA THR A 33 8.29 -0.03 -6.79
C THR A 33 9.19 -1.27 -6.80
N ARG A 34 9.08 -2.13 -5.78
CA ARG A 34 9.90 -3.33 -5.55
C ARG A 34 9.06 -4.55 -5.17
N THR A 35 7.77 -4.53 -5.51
CA THR A 35 6.86 -5.68 -5.29
C THR A 35 7.04 -6.77 -6.34
N GLY A 36 7.62 -6.46 -7.50
CA GLY A 36 7.84 -7.41 -8.59
C GLY A 36 6.55 -7.80 -9.31
N LEU A 37 5.48 -7.00 -9.15
CA LEU A 37 4.21 -7.19 -9.86
C LEU A 37 4.39 -6.96 -11.36
N GLU A 38 5.34 -6.12 -11.76
CA GLU A 38 5.70 -5.87 -13.16
C GLU A 38 6.38 -7.06 -13.86
N ASP A 39 6.94 -8.00 -13.09
CA ASP A 39 7.67 -9.18 -13.60
C ASP A 39 6.78 -10.44 -13.66
N VAL A 40 5.51 -10.37 -13.26
CA VAL A 40 4.58 -11.50 -13.18
C VAL A 40 4.09 -11.91 -14.57
N ASP A 41 4.77 -12.87 -15.20
CA ASP A 41 4.28 -13.56 -16.40
C ASP A 41 3.57 -14.87 -16.05
N SER A 42 2.25 -14.89 -16.25
CA SER A 42 1.38 -16.06 -16.04
C SER A 42 1.29 -17.00 -17.27
N GLY A 43 2.21 -16.88 -18.22
CA GLY A 43 2.23 -17.61 -19.50
C GLY A 43 1.59 -16.83 -20.66
N TRP A 44 1.35 -15.53 -20.48
CA TRP A 44 0.64 -14.65 -21.43
C TRP A 44 1.42 -13.36 -21.73
N GLY A 45 2.63 -13.20 -21.19
CA GLY A 45 3.44 -11.99 -21.32
C GLY A 45 3.52 -11.17 -20.02
N LEU A 46 4.27 -10.07 -20.08
CA LEU A 46 4.42 -9.12 -18.97
C LEU A 46 3.26 -8.10 -18.98
N PRO A 47 2.82 -7.62 -17.81
CA PRO A 47 1.75 -6.61 -17.71
C PRO A 47 2.18 -5.23 -18.21
N GLU A 48 1.28 -4.51 -18.88
CA GLU A 48 1.48 -3.09 -19.25
C GLU A 48 1.46 -2.15 -18.02
N TYR A 49 0.65 -2.49 -17.02
CA TYR A 49 0.55 -1.79 -15.75
C TYR A 49 0.34 -2.81 -14.62
N ALA A 50 1.08 -2.65 -13.52
CA ALA A 50 1.03 -3.55 -12.38
C ALA A 50 1.10 -2.75 -11.06
N GLY A 51 -0.06 -2.53 -10.44
CA GLY A 51 -0.19 -1.76 -9.20
C GLY A 51 -1.64 -1.42 -8.85
N PRO A 52 -1.88 -0.64 -7.77
CA PRO A 52 -3.20 -0.16 -7.37
C PRO A 52 -3.83 0.74 -8.45
N PRO A 53 -4.99 0.38 -9.04
CA PRO A 53 -5.60 1.15 -10.12
C PRO A 53 -6.18 2.51 -9.67
N MET A 54 -6.32 2.68 -8.35
CA MET A 54 -6.73 3.89 -7.64
C MET A 54 -6.08 3.87 -6.25
N THR A 55 -6.35 4.90 -5.44
CA THR A 55 -5.75 5.04 -4.11
C THR A 55 -6.79 5.31 -3.03
N PHE A 56 -6.38 5.16 -1.77
CA PHE A 56 -7.25 5.30 -0.61
C PHE A 56 -7.06 6.67 0.07
N PRO A 57 -8.05 7.12 0.85
CA PRO A 57 -7.96 8.38 1.60
C PRO A 57 -6.67 8.46 2.38
N TYR A 58 -5.98 9.60 2.30
CA TYR A 58 -4.72 9.85 3.01
C TYR A 58 -3.54 8.96 2.59
N LEU A 59 -3.71 7.99 1.68
CA LEU A 59 -2.70 7.04 1.25
C LEU A 59 -2.21 7.34 -0.18
N GLY A 60 -0.90 7.54 -0.32
CA GLY A 60 -0.20 7.64 -1.60
C GLY A 60 0.62 6.38 -1.90
N TYR A 61 0.69 6.01 -3.18
CA TYR A 61 1.56 4.93 -3.66
C TYR A 61 2.58 5.45 -4.66
N ASN A 62 3.83 5.05 -4.48
CA ASN A 62 4.88 5.16 -5.49
C ASN A 62 4.96 3.82 -6.23
N VAL A 63 4.67 3.84 -7.54
CA VAL A 63 4.66 2.66 -8.41
C VAL A 63 5.77 2.80 -9.46
N HIS A 64 6.45 1.71 -9.77
CA HIS A 64 7.44 1.71 -10.84
C HIS A 64 6.71 1.69 -12.20
N TYR A 65 7.10 2.55 -13.13
CA TYR A 65 6.38 2.71 -14.39
C TYR A 65 7.29 3.11 -15.54
N LYS A 66 7.07 2.52 -16.72
CA LYS A 66 7.80 2.80 -17.96
C LYS A 66 6.87 3.48 -18.96
N ASN A 67 7.20 4.71 -19.37
CA ASN A 67 6.43 5.44 -20.37
C ASN A 67 7.30 5.73 -21.60
N LYS A 68 6.92 5.18 -22.77
CA LYS A 68 7.59 5.39 -24.07
C LYS A 68 9.12 5.20 -24.04
N GLY A 69 9.58 4.20 -23.30
CA GLY A 69 11.00 3.85 -23.16
C GLY A 69 11.76 4.56 -22.02
N ASN A 70 11.11 5.45 -21.26
CA ASN A 70 11.69 6.10 -20.07
C ASN A 70 11.22 5.42 -18.78
N ASP A 71 12.15 5.02 -17.92
CA ASP A 71 11.88 4.60 -16.55
C ASP A 71 11.52 5.80 -15.66
N GLY A 72 10.44 5.69 -14.89
CA GLY A 72 10.01 6.71 -13.94
C GLY A 72 9.23 6.14 -12.76
N ILE A 73 8.79 7.05 -11.88
CA ILE A 73 7.88 6.72 -10.79
C ILE A 73 6.53 7.36 -11.09
N LEU A 74 5.48 6.54 -11.01
CA LEU A 74 4.11 7.00 -11.05
C LEU A 74 3.64 7.21 -9.61
N VAL A 75 3.29 8.45 -9.27
CA VAL A 75 2.80 8.83 -7.95
C VAL A 75 1.28 8.91 -8.00
N LEU A 76 0.62 8.13 -7.14
CA LEU A 76 -0.84 8.04 -7.04
C LEU A 76 -1.29 8.56 -5.67
N ILE A 77 -2.34 9.39 -5.60
CA ILE A 77 -2.83 10.02 -4.36
C ILE A 77 -4.37 10.16 -4.30
N CYS A 78 -4.97 9.98 -3.11
CA CYS A 78 -6.42 10.15 -2.87
C CYS A 78 -6.76 10.97 -1.61
N GLN A 79 -8.02 11.41 -1.55
CA GLN A 79 -8.76 11.90 -0.36
C GLN A 79 -10.05 11.00 -0.16
N PRO A 80 -10.95 11.15 0.85
CA PRO A 80 -12.04 10.21 1.29
C PRO A 80 -12.83 9.35 0.24
N LEU A 81 -13.33 8.11 0.49
CA LEU A 81 -13.46 7.24 1.70
C LEU A 81 -13.03 5.74 1.47
N LEU A 82 -13.54 4.72 2.20
CA LEU A 82 -12.93 3.37 2.40
C LEU A 82 -13.88 2.12 2.33
N ALA A 83 -13.29 0.91 2.13
CA ALA A 83 -13.95 -0.43 2.24
C ALA A 83 -13.00 -1.69 2.40
N MET A 84 -13.40 -3.01 2.52
CA MET A 84 -14.09 -3.82 3.59
C MET A 84 -13.87 -5.40 3.46
N GLU A 85 -13.99 -6.24 4.54
CA GLU A 85 -14.39 -7.71 4.48
C GLU A 85 -13.43 -8.95 4.86
N ARG A 86 -13.96 -10.07 5.48
CA ARG A 86 -13.58 -11.54 5.69
C ARG A 86 -13.27 -12.21 7.04
N LEU A 87 -12.58 -11.64 7.99
CA LEU A 87 -12.08 -12.40 9.15
C LEU A 87 -13.18 -12.94 10.08
N LYS A 88 -12.81 -13.75 11.09
CA LYS A 88 -13.69 -14.08 12.22
C LYS A 88 -13.08 -13.53 13.50
N GLU A 89 -13.90 -13.00 14.40
CA GLU A 89 -13.41 -12.53 15.70
C GLU A 89 -13.34 -13.69 16.70
N GLY A 90 -12.20 -13.83 17.36
CA GLY A 90 -11.97 -14.77 18.46
C GLY A 90 -12.36 -14.18 19.81
N LEU A 91 -12.39 -15.03 20.84
CA LEU A 91 -12.87 -14.69 22.19
C LEU A 91 -12.09 -13.56 22.91
N GLY A 92 -10.95 -13.11 22.36
CA GLY A 92 -10.14 -12.00 22.86
C GLY A 92 -10.01 -10.81 21.90
N GLY A 93 -10.86 -10.71 20.86
CA GLY A 93 -10.74 -9.67 19.81
C GLY A 93 -9.68 -9.97 18.74
N GLU A 94 -9.08 -11.15 18.77
CA GLU A 94 -8.11 -11.61 17.77
C GLU A 94 -8.81 -12.01 16.47
N LEU A 95 -8.18 -11.80 15.32
CA LEU A 95 -8.74 -12.16 14.01
C LEU A 95 -8.28 -13.56 13.60
N LEU A 96 -9.23 -14.49 13.53
CA LEU A 96 -9.04 -15.90 13.20
C LEU A 96 -9.37 -16.18 11.73
N VAL A 97 -8.67 -17.17 11.16
CA VAL A 97 -8.85 -17.64 9.79
C VAL A 97 -9.37 -19.07 9.81
N ASP A 98 -10.56 -19.26 9.28
CA ASP A 98 -11.20 -20.56 9.16
C ASP A 98 -10.94 -21.16 7.76
N CYS A 99 -10.01 -22.10 7.68
CA CYS A 99 -9.64 -22.79 6.44
C CYS A 99 -10.60 -23.95 6.12
N ASN A 100 -11.89 -23.62 6.01
CA ASN A 100 -13.01 -24.56 5.80
C ASN A 100 -13.10 -25.19 4.39
N GLY A 101 -12.30 -24.73 3.43
CA GLY A 101 -12.29 -25.23 2.05
C GLY A 101 -13.27 -24.54 1.08
N GLU A 102 -13.99 -23.49 1.50
CA GLU A 102 -14.88 -22.70 0.62
C GLU A 102 -14.12 -21.97 -0.51
N GLY A 103 -12.81 -21.77 -0.34
CA GLY A 103 -11.91 -21.34 -1.42
C GLY A 103 -11.86 -19.84 -1.69
N VAL A 104 -11.48 -19.54 -2.94
CA VAL A 104 -11.21 -18.21 -3.51
C VAL A 104 -12.34 -17.88 -4.48
N LEU A 105 -12.89 -16.67 -4.41
CA LEU A 105 -13.87 -16.22 -5.39
C LEU A 105 -13.16 -15.89 -6.71
N PHE A 106 -13.51 -16.61 -7.77
CA PHE A 106 -12.97 -16.41 -9.11
C PHE A 106 -14.11 -15.99 -10.06
N ILE A 107 -13.94 -14.87 -10.75
CA ILE A 107 -14.94 -14.26 -11.64
C ILE A 107 -14.36 -14.18 -13.05
N GLU A 108 -15.04 -14.76 -14.03
CA GLU A 108 -14.76 -14.50 -15.45
C GLU A 108 -15.75 -13.48 -15.99
N ALA A 109 -15.26 -12.53 -16.78
CA ALA A 109 -16.03 -11.52 -17.47
C ALA A 109 -15.45 -11.25 -18.86
N GLU A 110 -16.25 -10.63 -19.72
CA GLU A 110 -15.85 -10.22 -21.07
C GLU A 110 -16.14 -8.73 -21.26
N ALA A 111 -15.35 -8.08 -22.10
CA ALA A 111 -15.47 -6.67 -22.43
C ALA A 111 -15.36 -6.47 -23.95
N ASP A 112 -16.39 -5.90 -24.57
CA ASP A 112 -16.48 -5.61 -26.02
C ASP A 112 -15.54 -4.47 -26.50
N VAL A 113 -14.48 -4.22 -25.74
CA VAL A 113 -13.56 -3.08 -25.87
C VAL A 113 -12.11 -3.59 -25.82
N SER A 114 -11.24 -2.94 -26.59
CA SER A 114 -9.80 -3.25 -26.66
C SER A 114 -8.97 -2.29 -25.80
N PHE A 115 -7.71 -2.65 -25.51
CA PHE A 115 -6.81 -1.76 -24.76
C PHE A 115 -6.50 -0.46 -25.52
N GLU A 116 -6.38 -0.50 -26.84
CA GLU A 116 -6.21 0.70 -27.68
C GLU A 116 -7.39 1.66 -27.54
N GLN A 117 -8.61 1.14 -27.35
CA GLN A 117 -9.82 1.93 -27.11
C GLN A 117 -9.92 2.47 -25.67
N LEU A 118 -9.24 1.85 -24.70
CA LEU A 118 -9.12 2.36 -23.33
C LEU A 118 -8.03 3.44 -23.18
N GLY A 119 -7.17 3.59 -24.18
CA GLY A 119 -6.05 4.52 -24.21
C GLY A 119 -4.71 3.83 -23.93
N HIS A 120 -3.71 4.14 -24.76
CA HIS A 120 -2.36 3.56 -24.65
C HIS A 120 -1.28 4.66 -24.45
N PRO A 121 -0.41 4.53 -23.44
CA PRO A 121 -0.41 3.48 -22.42
C PRO A 121 -1.59 3.66 -21.46
N ILE A 122 -1.96 2.59 -20.76
CA ILE A 122 -3.00 2.64 -19.73
C ILE A 122 -2.43 3.40 -18.52
N GLU A 123 -3.05 4.53 -18.19
CA GLU A 123 -2.64 5.42 -17.10
C GLU A 123 -3.77 5.55 -16.05
N PRO A 124 -3.52 5.25 -14.76
CA PRO A 124 -4.47 5.51 -13.69
C PRO A 124 -4.63 7.03 -13.42
N PRO A 125 -5.70 7.49 -12.75
CA PRO A 125 -6.83 6.70 -12.28
C PRO A 125 -7.68 6.20 -13.45
N LEU A 126 -8.01 4.91 -13.43
CA LEU A 126 -8.75 4.29 -14.53
C LEU A 126 -10.22 4.76 -14.49
N PRO A 127 -10.73 5.48 -15.49
CA PRO A 127 -12.09 6.05 -15.45
C PRO A 127 -13.21 5.01 -15.53
N TYR A 128 -12.85 3.75 -15.78
CA TYR A 128 -13.71 2.58 -15.82
C TYR A 128 -13.51 1.65 -14.60
N ILE A 129 -12.80 2.10 -13.55
CA ILE A 129 -12.48 1.26 -12.39
C ILE A 129 -13.74 0.71 -11.71
N ASP A 130 -14.82 1.50 -11.60
CA ASP A 130 -16.07 1.05 -10.99
C ASP A 130 -16.76 -0.06 -11.81
N LYS A 131 -16.49 -0.16 -13.12
CA LYS A 131 -16.99 -1.26 -13.97
C LYS A 131 -16.17 -2.54 -13.82
N ILE A 132 -14.89 -2.42 -13.45
CA ILE A 132 -14.04 -3.54 -13.07
C ILE A 132 -14.49 -4.00 -11.67
N LEU A 133 -14.40 -3.11 -10.68
CA LEU A 133 -14.67 -3.41 -9.27
C LEU A 133 -16.13 -3.76 -8.98
N GLY A 134 -17.10 -3.25 -9.72
CA GLY A 134 -18.54 -3.50 -9.52
C GLY A 134 -18.99 -4.94 -9.73
N ASN A 135 -18.10 -5.83 -10.19
CA ASN A 135 -18.35 -7.28 -10.22
C ASN A 135 -17.98 -7.97 -8.89
N PHE A 136 -17.18 -7.33 -8.04
CA PHE A 136 -16.96 -7.80 -6.68
C PHE A 136 -18.19 -7.48 -5.83
N PRO A 137 -18.69 -8.42 -5.01
CA PRO A 137 -19.78 -8.10 -4.09
C PRO A 137 -19.32 -7.09 -3.03
N SER A 138 -20.28 -6.30 -2.51
CA SER A 138 -20.07 -5.44 -1.35
C SER A 138 -20.30 -6.23 -0.06
N TYR A 139 -19.56 -5.88 0.99
CA TYR A 139 -19.55 -6.53 2.31
C TYR A 139 -19.27 -5.45 3.37
N ASP A 140 -19.86 -5.45 4.57
CA ASP A 140 -19.89 -4.28 5.48
C ASP A 140 -19.01 -4.41 6.76
N GLY A 141 -17.69 -4.10 6.67
CA GLY A 141 -16.75 -4.17 7.82
C GLY A 141 -15.38 -4.81 7.55
N VAL A 142 -14.99 -5.84 8.31
CA VAL A 142 -13.76 -6.65 8.15
C VAL A 142 -14.01 -8.16 8.35
N LEU A 143 -15.23 -8.62 8.64
CA LEU A 143 -15.60 -10.03 8.86
C LEU A 143 -16.36 -10.65 7.65
N GLY A 144 -16.29 -11.96 7.34
CA GLY A 144 -17.19 -12.61 6.35
C GLY A 144 -17.09 -12.45 4.78
N CYS A 145 -16.32 -11.56 4.11
CA CYS A 145 -16.12 -11.55 2.62
C CYS A 145 -15.26 -12.70 2.03
N PRO A 146 -14.57 -12.57 0.86
CA PRO A 146 -13.45 -13.43 0.38
C PRO A 146 -12.01 -12.91 0.70
N LEU A 147 -11.07 -13.80 1.13
CA LEU A 147 -9.70 -13.43 1.59
C LEU A 147 -8.88 -12.91 0.40
N LEU A 148 -9.25 -13.46 -0.75
CA LEU A 148 -8.74 -13.22 -2.08
C LEU A 148 -9.95 -13.35 -3.01
N LEU A 149 -10.16 -12.35 -3.84
CA LEU A 149 -11.05 -12.34 -5.00
C LEU A 149 -10.16 -12.14 -6.21
N ILE A 150 -10.42 -12.91 -7.27
CA ILE A 150 -9.72 -12.78 -8.54
C ILE A 150 -10.78 -12.60 -9.61
N GLN A 151 -10.63 -11.58 -10.44
CA GLN A 151 -11.44 -11.40 -11.64
C GLN A 151 -10.54 -11.36 -12.86
N VAL A 152 -10.92 -12.10 -13.89
CA VAL A 152 -10.32 -12.08 -15.22
C VAL A 152 -11.33 -11.51 -16.20
N ILE A 153 -11.03 -10.34 -16.77
CA ILE A 153 -11.86 -9.70 -17.79
C ILE A 153 -11.17 -9.87 -19.14
N ARG A 154 -11.76 -10.62 -20.06
CA ARG A 154 -11.25 -10.82 -21.42
C ARG A 154 -11.64 -9.62 -22.29
N MET A 155 -10.66 -9.03 -22.99
CA MET A 155 -10.84 -7.87 -23.85
C MET A 155 -11.07 -8.31 -25.31
N SER A 156 -11.73 -7.48 -26.12
CA SER A 156 -12.05 -7.83 -27.51
C SER A 156 -10.82 -7.99 -28.43
N CYS A 157 -9.66 -7.45 -28.03
CA CYS A 157 -8.37 -7.69 -28.70
C CYS A 157 -7.67 -9.00 -28.28
N GLY A 158 -8.26 -9.80 -27.39
CA GLY A 158 -7.65 -11.03 -26.83
C GLY A 158 -6.73 -10.80 -25.63
N GLY A 159 -6.46 -9.55 -25.26
CA GLY A 159 -5.84 -9.20 -23.97
C GLY A 159 -6.80 -9.46 -22.79
N PHE A 160 -6.32 -9.26 -21.56
CA PHE A 160 -7.17 -9.40 -20.36
C PHE A 160 -6.73 -8.50 -19.20
N ILE A 161 -7.68 -8.14 -18.34
CA ILE A 161 -7.43 -7.47 -17.06
C ILE A 161 -7.51 -8.53 -15.96
N LEU A 162 -6.47 -8.62 -15.13
CA LEU A 162 -6.46 -9.41 -13.90
C LEU A 162 -6.67 -8.48 -12.70
N ALA A 163 -7.90 -8.38 -12.19
CA ALA A 163 -8.22 -7.60 -11.00
C ALA A 163 -8.16 -8.48 -9.76
N ILE A 164 -7.52 -8.00 -8.71
CA ILE A 164 -7.30 -8.75 -7.46
C ILE A 164 -7.70 -7.88 -6.29
N ASN A 165 -8.57 -8.43 -5.45
CA ASN A 165 -8.98 -7.81 -4.19
C ASN A 165 -8.66 -8.81 -3.06
N PHE A 166 -8.14 -8.34 -1.93
CA PHE A 166 -7.67 -9.19 -0.84
C PHE A 166 -7.80 -8.50 0.51
N ASN A 167 -8.04 -9.27 1.56
CA ASN A 167 -8.12 -8.74 2.92
C ASN A 167 -6.71 -8.35 3.39
N HIS A 168 -6.46 -7.08 3.68
CA HIS A 168 -5.12 -6.61 4.08
C HIS A 168 -4.69 -7.14 5.47
N ALA A 169 -5.59 -7.48 6.39
CA ALA A 169 -5.18 -8.11 7.65
C ALA A 169 -4.66 -9.55 7.44
N MET A 170 -5.03 -10.22 6.35
CA MET A 170 -4.34 -11.43 5.90
C MET A 170 -2.93 -11.13 5.44
N PHE A 171 -2.76 -10.25 4.44
CA PHE A 171 -1.51 -10.09 3.71
C PHE A 171 -1.24 -8.63 3.41
N ASP A 172 0.03 -8.21 3.48
CA ASP A 172 0.47 -7.01 2.76
C ASP A 172 0.68 -7.34 1.27
N GLY A 173 1.04 -6.35 0.45
CA GLY A 173 1.21 -6.51 -0.99
C GLY A 173 2.21 -7.61 -1.44
N PHE A 174 3.08 -8.10 -0.55
CA PHE A 174 3.97 -9.22 -0.88
C PHE A 174 3.21 -10.55 -1.00
N GLY A 175 2.18 -10.79 -0.19
CA GLY A 175 1.42 -12.04 -0.18
C GLY A 175 0.73 -12.34 -1.52
N PRO A 176 -0.08 -11.41 -2.06
CA PRO A 176 -0.67 -11.53 -3.40
C PRO A 176 0.40 -11.67 -4.50
N SER A 177 1.50 -10.90 -4.43
CA SER A 177 2.62 -11.00 -5.39
C SER A 177 3.24 -12.40 -5.39
N GLN A 178 3.48 -13.00 -4.21
CA GLN A 178 4.00 -14.36 -4.09
C GLN A 178 3.00 -15.40 -4.61
N PHE A 179 1.71 -15.23 -4.32
CA PHE A 179 0.64 -16.09 -4.85
C PHE A 179 0.59 -16.07 -6.37
N LEU A 180 0.64 -14.89 -7.00
CA LEU A 180 0.62 -14.77 -8.46
C LEU A 180 1.85 -15.39 -9.12
N ASN A 181 3.05 -15.12 -8.60
CA ASN A 181 4.28 -15.75 -9.09
C ASN A 181 4.19 -17.27 -9.00
N THR A 182 3.73 -17.80 -7.85
CA THR A 182 3.47 -19.24 -7.66
C THR A 182 2.47 -19.80 -8.69
N ARG A 183 1.38 -19.07 -8.97
CA ARG A 183 0.39 -19.48 -9.97
C ARG A 183 0.95 -19.43 -11.40
N GLY A 184 1.82 -18.46 -11.72
CA GLY A 184 2.53 -18.38 -12.99
C GLY A 184 3.52 -19.53 -13.20
N GLU A 185 4.28 -19.91 -12.16
CA GLU A 185 5.13 -21.10 -12.17
C GLU A 185 4.31 -22.37 -12.42
N MET A 186 3.21 -22.56 -11.67
CA MET A 186 2.33 -23.73 -11.85
C MET A 186 1.68 -23.77 -13.23
N ALA A 187 1.27 -22.63 -13.79
CA ALA A 187 0.73 -22.54 -15.15
C ALA A 187 1.77 -22.93 -16.23
N LYS A 188 3.07 -22.71 -15.95
CA LYS A 188 4.20 -23.15 -16.78
C LYS A 188 4.60 -24.61 -16.54
N GLY A 189 3.82 -25.38 -15.75
CA GLY A 189 4.04 -26.80 -15.49
C GLY A 189 5.02 -27.10 -14.35
N VAL A 190 5.40 -26.11 -13.54
CA VAL A 190 6.27 -26.33 -12.37
C VAL A 190 5.47 -26.99 -11.24
N GLU A 191 5.85 -28.20 -10.85
CA GLU A 191 5.12 -28.99 -9.82
C GLU A 191 5.16 -28.40 -8.40
N LYS A 192 6.19 -27.60 -8.07
CA LYS A 192 6.43 -27.06 -6.74
C LYS A 192 6.91 -25.61 -6.83
N PRO A 193 6.33 -24.66 -6.08
CA PRO A 193 6.75 -23.27 -6.16
C PRO A 193 8.19 -23.08 -5.70
N SER A 194 8.91 -22.16 -6.36
CA SER A 194 10.28 -21.77 -6.00
C SER A 194 10.36 -21.21 -4.58
N ILE A 195 9.30 -20.57 -4.10
CA ILE A 195 9.15 -20.08 -2.73
C ILE A 195 7.87 -20.64 -2.12
N GLN A 196 8.01 -21.68 -1.30
CA GLN A 196 6.89 -22.27 -0.56
C GLN A 196 6.23 -21.22 0.36
N PRO A 197 4.89 -21.05 0.33
CA PRO A 197 4.21 -20.13 1.23
C PRO A 197 4.28 -20.64 2.67
N VAL A 198 4.58 -19.74 3.62
CA VAL A 198 4.72 -20.08 5.04
C VAL A 198 3.76 -19.23 5.86
N TRP A 199 2.95 -19.90 6.69
CA TRP A 199 1.92 -19.27 7.51
C TRP A 199 2.51 -18.55 8.73
N GLN A 200 3.20 -19.32 9.58
CA GLN A 200 3.92 -18.98 10.82
C GLN A 200 3.73 -17.58 11.43
N ARG A 201 2.49 -17.18 11.70
CA ARG A 201 2.15 -15.84 12.25
C ARG A 201 2.74 -15.63 13.64
N GLU A 202 2.94 -16.71 14.38
CA GLU A 202 3.53 -16.72 15.72
C GLU A 202 4.95 -16.10 15.78
N LEU A 203 5.67 -16.03 14.65
CA LEU A 203 6.97 -15.37 14.55
C LEU A 203 6.90 -13.85 14.80
N LEU A 204 5.72 -13.24 14.65
CA LEU A 204 5.46 -11.82 14.91
C LEU A 204 4.54 -11.58 16.12
N ASN A 205 4.30 -12.60 16.95
CA ASN A 205 3.59 -12.42 18.22
C ASN A 205 4.39 -11.49 19.17
N ALA A 206 3.66 -10.87 20.09
CA ALA A 206 4.27 -10.14 21.20
C ALA A 206 5.18 -11.04 22.05
N ARG A 207 6.16 -10.42 22.71
CA ARG A 207 7.07 -11.06 23.65
C ARG A 207 6.32 -11.52 24.90
N ASN A 208 6.92 -12.44 25.65
CA ASN A 208 6.42 -12.87 26.95
C ASN A 208 7.50 -12.66 28.04
N PRO A 209 7.33 -11.71 28.97
CA PRO A 209 6.27 -10.71 29.01
C PRO A 209 6.42 -9.66 27.89
N PRO A 210 5.32 -9.03 27.43
CA PRO A 210 5.39 -7.95 26.46
C PRO A 210 5.99 -6.70 27.10
N ARG A 211 6.76 -5.93 26.34
CA ARG A 211 7.43 -4.71 26.79
C ARG A 211 7.57 -3.71 25.64
N ILE A 212 6.91 -2.56 25.75
CA ILE A 212 7.16 -1.44 24.84
C ILE A 212 8.62 -0.97 25.04
N THR A 213 9.42 -0.96 23.97
CA THR A 213 10.84 -0.60 24.00
C THR A 213 11.20 0.60 23.12
N GLN A 214 10.27 1.04 22.27
CA GLN A 214 10.38 2.19 21.38
C GLN A 214 9.17 3.12 21.57
N ILE A 215 9.31 4.39 21.15
CA ILE A 215 8.19 5.33 21.05
C ILE A 215 7.61 5.19 19.65
N HIS A 216 6.30 4.97 19.56
CA HIS A 216 5.58 4.79 18.31
C HIS A 216 4.68 6.01 18.09
N HIS A 217 5.10 6.91 17.19
CA HIS A 217 4.43 8.20 16.92
C HIS A 217 3.32 8.09 15.86
N GLU A 218 3.22 6.96 15.19
CA GLU A 218 2.19 6.60 14.22
C GLU A 218 0.81 6.35 14.87
N TYR A 219 0.81 5.97 16.16
CA TYR A 219 -0.39 5.59 16.91
C TYR A 219 -0.87 6.73 17.83
N LEU A 220 -2.19 6.89 17.94
CA LEU A 220 -2.77 7.84 18.87
C LEU A 220 -2.52 7.40 20.34
N PRO A 221 -2.20 8.32 21.27
CA PRO A 221 -1.95 7.98 22.68
C PRO A 221 -3.14 7.34 23.40
N GLU A 222 -4.35 7.69 22.97
CA GLU A 222 -5.63 7.15 23.41
C GLU A 222 -6.53 6.95 22.18
N ALA A 223 -7.35 5.90 22.17
CA ALA A 223 -8.34 5.68 21.12
C ALA A 223 -9.54 6.61 21.35
N THR A 224 -9.44 7.85 20.87
CA THR A 224 -10.57 8.77 20.82
C THR A 224 -11.37 8.53 19.53
N ASP A 225 -12.62 8.09 19.66
CA ASP A 225 -13.58 7.88 18.54
C ASP A 225 -13.82 9.15 17.68
N ILE A 226 -13.31 10.29 18.14
CA ILE A 226 -13.53 11.65 17.64
C ILE A 226 -12.94 11.85 16.22
N ASP A 227 -11.84 11.20 15.86
CA ASP A 227 -11.18 11.41 14.56
C ASP A 227 -11.85 10.61 13.41
N HIS A 228 -12.62 9.57 13.74
CA HIS A 228 -13.39 8.79 12.76
C HIS A 228 -14.67 9.48 12.29
N GLN A 229 -15.24 10.39 13.10
CA GLN A 229 -16.56 11.00 12.83
C GLN A 229 -16.50 12.39 12.16
N ASN A 230 -15.40 13.12 12.29
CA ASN A 230 -15.34 14.56 11.93
C ASN A 230 -14.85 14.88 10.51
N PHE A 231 -14.30 13.91 9.76
CA PHE A 231 -13.92 14.15 8.37
C PHE A 231 -15.13 14.07 7.43
N HIS A 232 -15.82 15.19 7.31
CA HIS A 232 -16.87 15.39 6.32
C HIS A 232 -16.40 15.00 4.91
N GLN A 233 -17.21 14.16 4.26
CA GLN A 233 -17.02 13.70 2.89
C GLN A 233 -17.16 14.87 1.91
N THR A 234 -16.05 15.51 1.56
CA THR A 234 -15.95 16.39 0.39
C THR A 234 -15.66 15.57 -0.87
N GLU A 235 -15.99 16.11 -2.04
CA GLU A 235 -15.75 15.46 -3.34
C GLU A 235 -14.25 15.22 -3.56
N ALA A 236 -13.80 14.00 -3.31
CA ALA A 236 -12.40 13.59 -3.49
C ALA A 236 -12.12 13.26 -4.97
N VAL A 237 -10.96 13.70 -5.45
CA VAL A 237 -10.57 13.53 -6.86
C VAL A 237 -9.24 12.80 -6.95
N ASN A 238 -9.24 11.60 -7.53
CA ASN A 238 -8.00 10.89 -7.84
C ASN A 238 -7.23 11.62 -8.95
N ARG A 239 -5.91 11.67 -8.80
CA ARG A 239 -4.95 12.19 -9.78
C ARG A 239 -3.67 11.35 -9.75
N SER A 240 -3.02 11.24 -10.90
CA SER A 240 -1.70 10.64 -11.05
C SER A 240 -0.75 11.67 -11.67
N PHE A 241 0.54 11.50 -11.39
CA PHE A 241 1.59 12.31 -11.98
C PHE A 241 2.79 11.41 -12.32
N PHE A 242 3.25 11.48 -13.57
CA PHE A 242 4.50 10.83 -13.97
C PHE A 242 5.68 11.77 -13.69
N LEU A 243 6.64 11.29 -12.91
CA LEU A 243 7.88 12.01 -12.64
C LEU A 243 9.06 11.25 -13.25
N GLY A 244 9.53 11.75 -14.39
CA GLY A 244 10.67 11.22 -15.11
C GLY A 244 12.01 11.66 -14.52
N PRO A 245 13.14 11.19 -15.09
CA PRO A 245 14.48 11.50 -14.59
C PRO A 245 14.76 13.00 -14.48
N ASP A 246 14.32 13.80 -15.47
CA ASP A 246 14.54 15.25 -15.50
C ASP A 246 13.77 15.98 -14.39
N GLN A 247 12.50 15.61 -14.16
CA GLN A 247 11.70 16.19 -13.08
C GLN A 247 12.26 15.80 -11.71
N ILE A 248 12.67 14.54 -11.53
CA ILE A 248 13.32 14.07 -10.29
C ILE A 248 14.64 14.80 -10.06
N SER A 249 15.42 15.05 -11.11
CA SER A 249 16.67 15.83 -11.06
C SER A 249 16.40 17.29 -10.68
N ALA A 250 15.40 17.93 -11.30
CA ALA A 250 15.00 19.29 -10.97
C ALA A 250 14.57 19.43 -9.50
N ILE A 251 13.71 18.54 -8.99
CA ILE A 251 13.29 18.53 -7.58
C ILE A 251 14.50 18.32 -6.66
N ARG A 252 15.45 17.44 -7.04
CA ARG A 252 16.68 17.18 -6.29
C ARG A 252 17.57 18.41 -6.20
N ASN A 253 17.68 19.22 -7.25
CA ASN A 253 18.54 20.41 -7.29
C ASN A 253 18.12 21.52 -6.31
N HIS A 254 16.91 21.48 -5.77
CA HIS A 254 16.47 22.38 -4.69
C HIS A 254 16.94 21.92 -3.29
N LEU A 255 17.52 20.72 -3.14
CA LEU A 255 18.07 20.28 -1.86
C LEU A 255 19.36 21.04 -1.48
N PRO A 256 19.60 21.30 -0.19
CA PRO A 256 20.90 21.71 0.33
C PRO A 256 22.03 20.76 -0.13
N PRO A 257 23.26 21.25 -0.37
CA PRO A 257 24.36 20.43 -0.92
C PRO A 257 24.67 19.15 -0.14
N HIS A 258 24.48 19.16 1.18
CA HIS A 258 24.72 18.00 2.04
C HIS A 258 23.64 16.90 1.93
N LEU A 259 22.49 17.18 1.30
CA LEU A 259 21.40 16.23 1.09
C LEU A 259 21.36 15.64 -0.33
N LEU A 260 21.96 16.32 -1.32
CA LEU A 260 21.91 15.94 -2.75
C LEU A 260 22.25 14.47 -3.02
N ASN A 261 23.22 13.91 -2.30
CA ASN A 261 23.76 12.57 -2.54
C ASN A 261 23.28 11.50 -1.53
N CYS A 262 22.58 11.88 -0.45
CA CYS A 262 22.10 10.94 0.56
C CYS A 262 20.57 10.78 0.59
N THR A 263 19.80 11.73 0.02
CA THR A 263 18.35 11.59 -0.09
C THR A 263 17.96 10.62 -1.21
N THR A 264 17.24 9.55 -0.88
CA THR A 264 16.69 8.59 -1.86
C THR A 264 15.63 9.23 -2.76
N ARG A 265 15.24 8.54 -3.85
CA ARG A 265 14.09 8.99 -4.67
C ARG A 265 12.79 9.01 -3.86
N PHE A 266 12.59 7.99 -3.02
CA PHE A 266 11.41 7.88 -2.15
C PHE A 266 11.28 9.06 -1.18
N GLU A 267 12.34 9.40 -0.45
CA GLU A 267 12.33 10.51 0.51
C GLU A 267 12.12 11.86 -0.19
N LEU A 268 12.77 12.08 -1.33
CA LEU A 268 12.63 13.30 -2.14
C LEU A 268 11.19 13.52 -2.60
N LEU A 269 10.59 12.49 -3.20
CA LEU A 269 9.22 12.56 -3.70
C LEU A 269 8.21 12.66 -2.55
N THR A 270 8.40 11.89 -1.47
CA THR A 270 7.54 11.93 -0.28
C THR A 270 7.54 13.32 0.37
N ALA A 271 8.71 13.94 0.56
CA ALA A 271 8.82 15.29 1.12
C ALA A 271 8.21 16.35 0.20
N CYS A 272 8.42 16.24 -1.12
CA CYS A 272 7.82 17.13 -2.11
C CYS A 272 6.28 17.03 -2.09
N MET A 273 5.74 15.82 -2.19
CA MET A 273 4.29 15.58 -2.22
C MET A 273 3.61 15.93 -0.90
N TRP A 274 4.24 15.63 0.25
CA TRP A 274 3.75 16.03 1.55
C TRP A 274 3.62 17.55 1.64
N LYS A 275 4.68 18.30 1.26
CA LYS A 275 4.65 19.76 1.23
C LYS A 275 3.56 20.29 0.29
N CYS A 276 3.48 19.80 -0.93
CA CYS A 276 2.48 20.24 -1.90
C CYS A 276 1.05 19.97 -1.40
N ARG A 277 0.79 18.79 -0.83
CA ARG A 277 -0.51 18.45 -0.23
C ARG A 277 -0.84 19.38 0.94
N THR A 278 0.10 19.55 1.88
CA THR A 278 -0.06 20.43 3.04
C THR A 278 -0.41 21.87 2.65
N LEU A 279 0.23 22.42 1.61
CA LEU A 279 -0.04 23.78 1.14
C LEU A 279 -1.39 23.94 0.44
N VAL A 280 -1.98 22.86 -0.09
CA VAL A 280 -3.28 22.89 -0.80
C VAL A 280 -4.47 22.62 0.12
N LEU A 281 -4.25 21.98 1.28
CA LEU A 281 -5.31 21.68 2.24
C LEU A 281 -5.77 22.88 3.08
N ASP A 282 -5.07 24.03 3.00
CA ASP A 282 -5.38 25.29 3.71
C ASP A 282 -5.76 25.11 5.19
N MET A 283 -5.02 24.23 5.87
CA MET A 283 -5.18 23.86 7.27
C MET A 283 -4.70 25.00 8.20
N ASP A 284 -5.10 24.95 9.47
CA ASP A 284 -4.67 25.95 10.46
C ASP A 284 -3.13 26.00 10.57
N PRO A 285 -2.48 27.18 10.54
CA PRO A 285 -1.04 27.34 10.72
C PRO A 285 -0.44 26.65 11.96
N GLU A 286 -1.23 26.50 13.03
CA GLU A 286 -0.83 25.83 14.28
C GLU A 286 -1.05 24.30 14.25
N GLU A 287 -1.76 23.75 13.26
CA GLU A 287 -1.97 22.31 13.16
C GLU A 287 -0.67 21.54 12.85
N VAL A 288 -0.55 20.37 13.50
CA VAL A 288 0.59 19.46 13.35
C VAL A 288 0.28 18.41 12.28
N VAL A 289 0.70 18.71 11.06
CA VAL A 289 0.69 17.77 9.94
C VAL A 289 1.77 16.68 10.10
N GLN A 290 1.50 15.52 9.50
CA GLN A 290 2.33 14.33 9.62
C GLN A 290 2.47 13.65 8.26
N VAL A 291 3.63 13.02 8.04
CA VAL A 291 3.83 12.02 6.99
C VAL A 291 4.20 10.71 7.64
N SER A 292 3.64 9.61 7.15
CA SER A 292 3.88 8.27 7.67
C SER A 292 4.29 7.36 6.52
N CYS A 293 5.51 6.83 6.56
CA CYS A 293 6.02 5.96 5.51
C CYS A 293 5.80 4.50 5.88
N VAL A 294 5.15 3.72 5.00
CA VAL A 294 5.03 2.26 5.15
C VAL A 294 6.40 1.64 4.94
N PHE A 295 6.90 0.96 5.97
CA PHE A 295 8.18 0.29 5.94
C PHE A 295 8.01 -1.22 5.75
N ASN A 296 8.64 -1.78 4.70
CA ASN A 296 8.67 -3.22 4.47
C ASN A 296 9.74 -3.90 5.34
N GLY A 297 9.30 -4.60 6.38
CA GLY A 297 10.15 -5.39 7.29
C GLY A 297 10.83 -6.60 6.64
N ARG A 298 10.51 -6.94 5.37
CA ARG A 298 11.22 -7.98 4.60
C ARG A 298 12.63 -7.57 4.12
N HIS A 299 13.20 -6.49 4.65
CA HIS A 299 14.59 -6.17 4.38
C HIS A 299 15.53 -7.23 4.99
N LYS A 300 16.57 -7.66 4.25
CA LYS A 300 17.42 -8.82 4.57
C LYS A 300 17.88 -8.90 6.04
N ASN A 301 18.36 -7.78 6.60
CA ASN A 301 18.84 -7.74 7.97
C ASN A 301 17.71 -7.99 8.99
N ILE A 302 16.52 -7.44 8.73
CA ILE A 302 15.35 -7.54 9.61
C ILE A 302 14.72 -8.92 9.53
N ILE A 303 14.67 -9.52 8.33
CA ILE A 303 14.27 -10.93 8.15
C ILE A 303 15.16 -11.85 8.99
N ASN A 304 16.48 -11.67 8.92
CA ASN A 304 17.44 -12.49 9.67
C ASN A 304 17.24 -12.32 11.18
N ASP A 305 17.13 -11.08 11.67
CA ASP A 305 16.92 -10.78 13.09
C ASP A 305 15.58 -11.33 13.62
N LEU A 306 14.51 -11.31 12.80
CA LEU A 306 13.20 -11.86 13.13
C LEU A 306 13.09 -13.37 12.87
N SER A 307 14.09 -14.00 12.26
CA SER A 307 14.05 -15.38 11.76
C SER A 307 12.85 -15.66 10.83
N LEU A 308 12.42 -14.68 10.04
CA LEU A 308 11.31 -14.85 9.12
C LEU A 308 11.70 -15.73 7.92
N PRO A 309 10.89 -16.71 7.52
CA PRO A 309 11.13 -17.47 6.30
C PRO A 309 10.85 -16.60 5.07
N LEU A 310 11.59 -16.82 3.98
CA LEU A 310 11.43 -16.07 2.71
C LEU A 310 9.99 -16.15 2.14
N GLY A 311 9.29 -17.24 2.43
CA GLY A 311 7.91 -17.44 2.02
C GLY A 311 6.84 -16.93 2.98
N TYR A 312 7.19 -16.17 4.03
CA TYR A 312 6.21 -15.61 4.96
C TYR A 312 5.26 -14.64 4.22
N CYS A 313 4.00 -15.05 4.09
CA CYS A 313 3.02 -14.33 3.28
C CYS A 313 2.22 -13.25 4.05
N GLY A 314 2.23 -13.29 5.39
CA GLY A 314 1.47 -12.36 6.24
C GLY A 314 2.01 -10.92 6.24
N ASN A 315 1.36 -10.03 6.98
CA ASN A 315 1.86 -8.65 7.15
C ASN A 315 3.25 -8.63 7.81
N VAL A 316 4.20 -7.92 7.20
CA VAL A 316 5.50 -7.52 7.77
C VAL A 316 5.71 -6.02 7.50
N VAL A 317 4.67 -5.23 7.73
CA VAL A 317 4.67 -3.77 7.53
C VAL A 317 4.47 -3.04 8.85
N SER A 318 5.06 -1.85 8.96
CA SER A 318 4.89 -0.93 10.08
C SER A 318 5.16 0.50 9.59
N HIS A 319 4.71 1.51 10.32
CA HIS A 319 4.80 2.90 9.90
C HIS A 319 5.99 3.61 10.56
N SER A 320 6.64 4.51 9.82
CA SER A 320 7.61 5.46 10.38
C SER A 320 7.07 6.87 10.16
N SER A 321 6.77 7.59 11.24
CA SER A 321 6.14 8.90 11.16
C SER A 321 7.10 10.05 11.42
N ALA A 322 6.92 11.15 10.67
CA ALA A 322 7.55 12.45 10.92
C ALA A 322 6.46 13.52 10.95
N ALA A 323 6.46 14.36 11.99
CA ALA A 323 5.44 15.38 12.23
C ALA A 323 6.06 16.77 12.38
N ARG A 324 5.32 17.81 11.98
CA ARG A 324 5.78 19.21 12.04
C ARG A 324 4.59 20.17 11.98
N SER A 325 4.70 21.36 12.59
CA SER A 325 3.70 22.42 12.45
C SER A 325 3.67 22.99 11.04
N LEU A 326 2.47 23.39 10.60
CA LEU A 326 2.24 23.98 9.28
C LEU A 326 3.00 25.30 9.08
N GLU A 327 3.13 26.11 10.15
CA GLU A 327 3.87 27.38 10.18
C GLU A 327 5.31 27.26 9.64
N PHE A 328 5.98 26.12 9.86
CA PHE A 328 7.30 25.87 9.30
C PHE A 328 7.29 25.82 7.76
N TYR A 329 6.28 25.17 7.17
CA TYR A 329 6.17 25.03 5.72
C TYR A 329 5.88 26.36 5.04
N ALA A 330 4.96 27.15 5.60
CA ALA A 330 4.62 28.50 5.11
C ALA A 330 5.83 29.45 5.08
N LYS A 331 6.73 29.36 6.07
CA LYS A 331 7.98 30.12 6.11
C LYS A 331 9.06 29.56 5.18
N SER A 332 9.05 28.26 4.89
CA SER A 332 10.00 27.59 3.98
C SER A 332 9.66 27.82 2.50
N ARG A 333 9.80 29.05 1.99
CA ARG A 333 9.65 29.30 0.54
C ARG A 333 10.65 28.47 -0.27
N TRP A 334 10.13 27.48 -1.00
CA TRP A 334 10.82 26.87 -2.13
C TRP A 334 10.22 27.56 -3.34
N ASN A 335 10.97 28.46 -3.97
CA ASN A 335 10.52 29.10 -5.20
C ASN A 335 10.61 28.08 -6.34
N MET A 336 9.54 27.30 -6.50
CA MET A 336 9.28 26.58 -7.74
C MET A 336 8.72 27.60 -8.73
N HIS A 337 9.57 28.07 -9.63
CA HIS A 337 9.24 28.92 -10.78
C HIS A 337 9.50 28.13 -12.07
#